data_AF-A0A4D6MW81-F1
#
_entry.id   AF-A0A4D6MW81-F1
#
_cell.length_a   1.000
_cell.length_b   1.000
_cell.length_c   1.000
_cell.angle_alpha   90.00
_cell.angle_beta   90.00
_cell.angle_gamma   90.00
#
_symmetry.space_group_name_H-M   'P 1'
#
loop_
_entity.id
_entity.type
_entity.pdbx_description
1 polymer ?
#
loop_
_entity_poly.entity_id
_entity_poly.type
_entity_poly.pdbx_seq_one_letter_code
_entity_poly.pdbx_strand_id
1 'polypeptide(L)' 'MACVVTKSLVAQLDDDNLIPCFGFGDATTHDQEVFSFHSDHSPCHGFEEVLACYQKIVPNLKLSGHYHP' A
#
# COMPACT_ATOMS: atom_id res chain seq x y z
N MET A 1 -1.65 -2.82 10.59
CA MET A 1 -1.42 -2.38 9.21
C MET A 1 -0.48 -1.18 9.21
N ALA A 2 0.63 -1.31 8.49
CA ALA A 2 1.47 -0.17 8.11
C ALA A 2 1.48 -0.08 6.57
N CYS A 3 1.52 1.15 6.05
CA CYS A 3 1.59 1.40 4.61
C CYS A 3 3.00 1.80 4.25
N VAL A 4 3.56 1.15 3.22
CA VAL A 4 4.79 1.62 2.58
C VAL A 4 4.42 2.31 1.30
N VAL A 5 4.69 3.61 1.24
CA VAL A 5 4.61 4.40 0.02
C VAL A 5 6.03 4.58 -0.48
N THR A 6 6.41 3.82 -1.49
CA THR A 6 7.72 3.95 -2.14
C THR A 6 7.62 4.96 -3.26
N LYS A 7 8.29 6.11 -3.11
CA LYS A 7 8.62 6.93 -4.26
C LYS A 7 9.76 6.24 -5.02
N SER A 8 9.59 6.00 -6.32
CA SER A 8 10.66 5.45 -7.15
C SER A 8 11.86 6.41 -7.13
N LEU A 9 13.04 5.93 -6.71
CA LEU A 9 14.29 6.71 -6.68
C LEU A 9 14.93 6.86 -8.07
N VAL A 10 14.24 6.48 -9.15
CA VAL A 10 14.58 6.96 -10.49
C VAL A 10 14.11 8.42 -10.60
N ALA A 11 14.65 9.25 -9.71
CA ALA A 11 14.26 10.64 -9.44
C ALA A 11 14.65 11.61 -10.56
N GLN A 12 15.25 11.12 -11.65
CA GLN A 12 15.49 11.90 -12.87
C GLN A 12 14.34 11.76 -13.90
N LEU A 13 13.32 10.92 -13.62
CA LEU A 13 12.20 10.60 -14.52
C LEU A 13 10.81 10.70 -13.86
N ASP A 14 10.70 11.32 -12.68
CA ASP A 14 9.43 11.47 -11.93
C ASP A 14 8.54 12.58 -12.51
N ASP A 15 8.40 12.66 -13.84
CA ASP A 15 7.44 13.53 -14.54
C ASP A 15 6.02 12.93 -14.49
N ASP A 16 5.91 11.61 -14.29
CA ASP A 16 4.64 10.87 -14.43
C ASP A 16 3.81 10.81 -13.14
N ASN A 17 4.33 11.30 -12.00
CA ASN A 17 3.65 11.31 -10.70
C ASN A 17 3.16 9.92 -10.25
N LEU A 18 3.84 8.84 -10.67
CA LEU A 18 3.47 7.46 -10.37
C LEU A 18 4.11 6.98 -9.06
N ILE A 19 3.27 6.51 -8.14
CA ILE A 19 3.64 6.12 -6.79
C ILE A 19 3.24 4.66 -6.54
N PRO A 20 4.19 3.71 -6.59
CA PRO A 20 3.96 2.35 -6.12
C PRO A 20 3.57 2.33 -4.63
N CYS A 21 2.38 1.78 -4.33
CA CYS A 21 1.79 1.77 -2.99
C CYS A 21 1.45 0.36 -2.51
N PHE A 22 1.96 0.01 -1.33
CA PHE A 22 1.78 -1.32 -0.74
C PHE A 22 1.37 -1.23 0.73
N GLY A 23 0.56 -2.19 1.17
CA GLY A 23 0.17 -2.38 2.57
C GLY A 23 0.65 -3.73 3.11
N PHE A 24 0.82 -3.82 4.43
CA PHE A 24 1.16 -5.06 5.13
C PHE A 24 0.64 -5.05 6.58
N GLY A 25 0.70 -6.20 7.25
CA GLY A 25 0.22 -6.35 8.63
C GLY A 25 -1.31 -6.43 8.72
N ASP A 26 -1.92 -7.04 7.72
CA ASP A 26 -3.31 -7.54 7.75
C ASP A 26 -3.32 -9.07 7.83
N ALA A 27 -4.50 -9.68 7.95
CA ALA A 27 -4.67 -11.12 8.07
C ALA A 27 -4.24 -11.92 6.83
N THR A 28 -4.05 -11.28 5.67
CA THR A 28 -3.50 -11.93 4.49
C THR A 28 -1.97 -11.87 4.46
N THR A 29 -1.38 -10.71 4.78
CA THR A 29 0.06 -10.49 4.69
C THR A 29 0.87 -10.90 5.92
N HIS A 30 0.24 -10.96 7.09
CA HIS A 30 0.91 -11.21 8.38
C HIS A 30 2.18 -10.36 8.53
N ASP A 31 3.34 -11.00 8.70
CA ASP A 31 4.66 -10.40 8.88
C ASP A 31 5.64 -10.68 7.73
N GLN A 32 5.19 -11.32 6.65
CA GLN A 32 6.06 -11.86 5.61
C GLN A 32 5.76 -11.34 4.19
N GLU A 33 4.56 -10.81 3.95
CA GLU A 33 4.15 -10.38 2.62
C GLU A 33 3.67 -8.92 2.59
N VAL A 34 3.48 -8.40 1.38
CA VAL A 34 2.85 -7.09 1.12
C VAL A 34 1.76 -7.28 0.08
N PHE A 35 0.72 -6.44 0.11
CA PHE A 35 -0.29 -6.37 -0.94
C PHE A 35 -0.23 -5.01 -1.65
N SER A 36 -0.55 -4.98 -2.94
CA SER A 36 -0.65 -3.74 -3.72
C SER A 36 -2.00 -3.06 -3.52
N PHE A 37 -2.02 -1.73 -3.57
CA PHE A 37 -3.28 -0.98 -3.48
C PHE A 37 -4.22 -1.23 -4.66
N HIS A 38 -3.67 -1.50 -5.85
CA HIS A 38 -4.43 -1.92 -7.01
C HIS A 38 -4.21 -3.41 -7.30
N SER A 39 -5.29 -4.14 -7.62
CA SER A 39 -5.25 -5.58 -7.87
C SER A 39 -4.44 -5.97 -9.12
N ASP A 40 -4.22 -5.03 -10.04
CA ASP A 40 -3.38 -5.20 -11.23
C ASP A 40 -1.92 -4.78 -10.98
N HIS A 41 -1.57 -4.45 -9.74
CA HIS A 41 -0.25 -3.95 -9.32
C HIS A 41 0.18 -2.62 -9.96
N SER A 42 -0.75 -1.87 -10.55
CA SER A 42 -0.46 -0.53 -11.07
C SER A 42 -0.11 0.46 -9.94
N PRO A 43 0.77 1.44 -10.19
CA PRO A 43 1.05 2.52 -9.24
C PRO A 43 -0.13 3.49 -9.12
N CYS A 44 -0.19 4.23 -8.01
CA CYS A 44 -1.12 5.35 -7.85
C CYS A 44 -0.59 6.61 -8.55
N HIS A 45 -1.47 7.45 -9.06
CA HIS A 45 -1.17 8.74 -9.67
C HIS A 45 -1.22 9.83 -8.60
N GLY A 46 -0.07 10.07 -7.98
CA GLY A 46 0.10 11.11 -6.98
C GLY A 46 -0.52 10.78 -5.64
N PHE A 47 -0.24 11.64 -4.66
CA PHE A 47 -0.66 11.44 -3.26
C PHE A 47 -2.18 11.46 -3.05
N GLU A 48 -2.93 12.10 -3.95
CA GLU A 48 -4.40 12.13 -3.86
C GLU A 48 -5.00 10.73 -4.10
N GLU A 49 -4.53 10.01 -5.12
CA GLU A 49 -4.95 8.63 -5.36
C GLU A 49 -4.47 7.69 -4.24
N VAL A 50 -3.25 7.90 -3.73
CA VAL A 50 -2.75 7.14 -2.56
C VAL A 50 -3.69 7.28 -1.37
N LEU A 51 -4.11 8.51 -1.05
CA LEU A 51 -5.02 8.77 0.07
C LEU A 51 -6.40 8.15 -0.18
N ALA A 52 -6.94 8.26 -1.40
CA ALA A 52 -8.23 7.68 -1.77
C ALA A 52 -8.22 6.15 -1.67
N CYS A 53 -7.17 5.49 -2.17
CA CYS A 53 -7.01 4.04 -2.08
C CYS A 53 -6.83 3.59 -0.62
N TYR A 54 -6.01 4.30 0.16
CA TYR A 54 -5.86 4.03 1.60
C TYR A 54 -7.21 4.07 2.33
N GLN A 55 -8.01 5.13 2.11
CA GLN A 55 -9.34 5.27 2.73
C GLN A 55 -10.32 4.16 2.33
N LYS A 56 -10.21 3.60 1.11
CA LYS A 56 -11.02 2.46 0.65
C LYS A 56 -10.56 1.13 1.25
N ILE A 57 -9.25 0.94 1.39
CA ILE A 57 -8.65 -0.33 1.83
C ILE A 57 -8.81 -0.52 3.33
N VAL A 58 -8.47 0.50 4.14
CA VAL A 58 -8.47 0.43 5.62
C VAL A 58 -9.75 -0.16 6.24
N PRO A 59 -10.98 0.26 5.88
CA PRO A 59 -12.19 -0.29 6.50
C PRO A 59 -12.47 -1.75 6.13
N ASN A 60 -11.87 -2.26 5.04
CA ASN A 60 -12.06 -3.65 4.58
C ASN A 60 -10.97 -4.60 5.10
N LEU A 61 -9.91 -4.07 5.72
CA LEU A 61 -8.81 -4.89 6.22
C LEU A 61 -9.16 -5.52 7.56
N LYS A 62 -8.94 -6.83 7.65
CA LYS A 62 -8.86 -7.52 8.93
C LYS A 62 -7.43 -7.40 9.41
N LEU A 63 -7.20 -6.64 10.47
CA LEU A 63 -5.88 -6.54 11.08
C LEU A 63 -5.44 -7.92 11.57
N SER A 64 -4.20 -8.32 11.25
CA SER A 64 -3.61 -9.50 11.87
C SER A 64 -3.34 -9.17 13.34
N GLY A 65 -4.20 -9.69 14.21
CA GLY A 65 -3.97 -9.64 15.64
C GLY A 65 -2.94 -10.70 16.01
N HIS A 66 -1.79 -10.27 16.50
CA HIS A 66 -0.93 -11.17 17.27
C HIS A 66 -1.62 -11.39 18.63
N TYR A 67 -2.61 -12.29 18.69
CA TYR A 67 -3.09 -12.83 19.96
C TYR A 67 -2.21 -14.03 20.29
N HIS A 68 -1.06 -13.76 20.91
CA HIS A 68 -0.34 -14.78 21.64
C HIS A 68 -0.99 -14.84 23.04
N PRO A 69 -1.49 -16.00 23.52
CA PRO A 69 -2.20 -16.12 24.79
C PRO A 69 -1.34 -15.75 26.00
#